data_AF-A0A3D1MVI3-F1
#
_entry.id   AF-A0A3D1MVI3-F1
#
_cell.length_a   1.000
_cell.length_b   1.000
_cell.length_c   1.000
_cell.angle_alpha   90.00
_cell.angle_beta   90.00
_cell.angle_gamma   90.00
#
_symmetry.space_group_name_H-M   'P 1'
#
loop_
_entity.id
_entity.type
_entity.pdbx_description
1 polymer ?
#
loop_
_entity_poly.entity_id
_entity_poly.type
_entity_poly.pdbx_seq_one_letter_code
_entity_poly.pdbx_strand_id
1 'polypeptide(L)'
;MSEASNKKQLQNGLAKHQYPQHYIEAIGLVEVCVAFEAFMNVLDTEEPSIWKKRKLFSEMYQDLFESIYKELKNEITALIEELKKESLKDMTPKPRTREPIEAADNPNLEWITQVIYRVRSNLVHGNKSVNSSRNKTLISNSFYLLYKIMDAILRKEKIIT
;
A
#
# COMPACT_ATOMS: atom_id res chain seq x y z
N MET A 1 19.34 5.46 -12.11
CA MET A 1 18.46 4.35 -12.58
C MET A 1 17.08 4.91 -12.85
N SER A 2 16.46 4.63 -14.00
CA SER A 2 15.12 5.16 -14.34
C SER A 2 14.02 4.41 -13.60
N GLU A 3 12.87 5.05 -13.33
CA GLU A 3 11.68 4.42 -12.72
C GLU A 3 11.23 3.14 -13.43
N ALA A 4 11.32 3.14 -14.77
CA ALA A 4 11.04 1.97 -15.60
C ALA A 4 11.96 0.78 -15.25
N SER A 5 13.21 1.04 -14.87
CA SER A 5 14.17 0.01 -14.47
C SER A 5 13.81 -0.62 -13.12
N ASN A 6 13.29 0.17 -12.19
CA ASN A 6 12.89 -0.31 -10.86
C ASN A 6 11.62 -1.16 -10.91
N LYS A 7 10.61 -0.75 -11.70
CA LYS A 7 9.41 -1.59 -11.93
C LYS A 7 9.78 -2.92 -12.57
N LYS A 8 10.71 -2.92 -13.53
CA LYS A 8 11.15 -4.13 -14.24
C LYS A 8 11.96 -5.10 -13.37
N GLN A 9 12.75 -4.61 -12.42
CA GLN A 9 13.47 -5.49 -11.48
C GLN A 9 12.54 -6.15 -10.45
N LEU A 10 11.56 -5.41 -9.92
CA LEU A 10 10.48 -5.97 -9.09
C LEU A 10 9.69 -7.06 -9.80
N GLN A 11 9.37 -6.82 -11.07
CA GLN A 11 8.70 -7.79 -11.93
C GLN A 11 9.49 -9.09 -12.07
N ASN A 12 10.81 -9.00 -12.27
CA ASN A 12 11.65 -10.18 -12.47
C ASN A 12 11.86 -11.00 -11.19
N GLY A 13 11.86 -10.37 -10.01
CA GLY A 13 12.03 -11.06 -8.73
C GLY A 13 10.86 -12.01 -8.38
N LEU A 14 9.65 -11.67 -8.81
CA LEU A 14 8.41 -12.41 -8.51
C LEU A 14 7.99 -13.39 -9.64
N ALA A 15 8.58 -13.30 -10.84
CA ALA A 15 8.16 -14.01 -12.04
C ALA A 15 8.61 -15.49 -12.14
N LYS A 16 8.77 -16.23 -11.03
CA LYS A 16 9.05 -17.68 -11.09
C LYS A 16 7.83 -18.52 -11.52
N HIS A 17 6.65 -17.92 -11.69
CA HIS A 17 5.42 -18.58 -12.13
C HIS A 17 4.72 -17.80 -13.26
N GLN A 18 4.11 -18.52 -14.22
CA GLN A 18 3.38 -17.99 -15.40
C GLN A 18 2.04 -17.30 -15.05
N TYR A 19 1.99 -16.53 -13.97
CA TYR A 19 0.79 -15.78 -13.64
C TYR A 19 0.73 -14.47 -14.44
N PRO A 20 -0.47 -14.02 -14.86
CA PRO A 20 -0.61 -12.69 -15.44
C PRO A 20 -0.13 -11.62 -14.44
N GLN A 21 0.49 -10.54 -14.94
CA GLN A 21 1.15 -9.50 -14.14
C GLN A 21 0.34 -8.99 -12.93
N HIS A 22 -0.97 -8.81 -13.07
CA HIS A 22 -1.83 -8.32 -11.99
C HIS A 22 -2.04 -9.32 -10.85
N TYR A 23 -1.88 -10.63 -11.09
CA TYR A 23 -1.82 -11.63 -10.02
C TYR A 23 -0.50 -11.56 -9.26
N ILE A 24 0.60 -11.33 -9.97
CA ILE A 24 1.92 -11.11 -9.36
C ILE A 24 1.87 -9.87 -8.45
N GLU A 25 1.27 -8.78 -8.92
CA GLU A 25 1.08 -7.55 -8.13
C GLU A 25 0.13 -7.74 -6.96
N ALA A 26 -0.91 -8.57 -7.11
CA ALA A 26 -1.80 -8.92 -6.01
C ALA A 26 -1.08 -9.71 -4.91
N ILE A 27 -0.24 -10.69 -5.29
CA ILE A 27 0.62 -11.44 -4.37
C ILE A 27 1.63 -10.48 -3.71
N GLY A 28 2.32 -9.67 -4.50
CA GLY A 28 3.30 -8.69 -4.02
C GLY A 28 2.69 -7.67 -3.06
N LEU A 29 1.44 -7.22 -3.30
CA LEU A 29 0.70 -6.36 -2.38
C LEU A 29 0.48 -7.05 -1.02
N VAL A 30 0.09 -8.33 -1.03
CA VAL A 30 -0.11 -9.08 0.21
C VAL A 30 1.22 -9.25 0.96
N GLU A 31 2.29 -9.62 0.26
CA GLU A 31 3.62 -9.82 0.85
C GLU A 31 4.18 -8.53 1.46
N VAL A 32 4.11 -7.41 0.73
CA VAL A 32 4.61 -6.13 1.25
C VAL A 32 3.74 -5.61 2.40
N CYS A 33 2.43 -5.88 2.40
CA CYS A 33 1.58 -5.61 3.56
C CYS A 33 2.00 -6.43 4.79
N VAL A 34 2.34 -7.71 4.63
CA VAL A 34 2.83 -8.55 5.73
C VAL A 34 4.18 -8.03 6.25
N ALA A 35 5.10 -7.65 5.37
CA ALA A 35 6.37 -7.06 5.76
C ALA A 35 6.17 -5.74 6.51
N PHE A 36 5.25 -4.89 6.06
CA PHE A 36 4.88 -3.65 6.75
C PHE A 36 4.26 -3.93 8.13
N GLU A 37 3.36 -4.90 8.27
CA GLU A 37 2.80 -5.32 9.55
C GLU A 37 3.89 -5.83 10.51
N ALA A 38 4.85 -6.62 10.00
CA ALA A 38 5.98 -7.09 10.78
C ALA A 38 6.87 -5.94 11.26
N PHE A 39 7.20 -4.99 10.38
CA PHE A 39 7.95 -3.78 10.75
C PHE A 39 7.24 -2.99 11.85
N MET A 40 5.94 -2.73 11.68
CA MET A 40 5.14 -2.03 12.69
C MET A 40 5.06 -2.76 14.02
N ASN A 41 5.10 -4.09 14.03
CA ASN A 41 5.07 -4.85 15.28
C ASN A 41 6.34 -4.67 16.12
N VAL A 42 7.47 -4.30 15.50
CA VAL A 42 8.72 -3.95 16.20
C VAL A 42 8.66 -2.54 16.79
N LEU A 43 7.77 -1.66 16.31
CA LEU A 43 7.56 -0.36 16.92
C LEU A 43 6.99 -0.55 18.33
N ASP A 44 7.72 -0.04 19.32
CA ASP A 44 7.32 -0.07 20.71
C ASP A 44 6.27 1.01 20.97
N THR A 45 5.16 0.60 21.57
CA THR A 45 4.05 1.50 21.91
C THR A 45 3.50 1.06 23.25
N GLU A 46 3.26 2.01 24.15
CA GLU A 46 2.74 1.77 25.50
C GLU A 46 1.44 0.92 25.52
N GLU A 47 0.66 0.97 24.43
CA GLU A 47 -0.53 0.14 24.26
C GLU A 47 -0.46 -0.69 22.96
N PRO A 48 -0.88 -1.97 22.96
CA PRO A 48 -0.84 -2.86 21.80
C PRO A 48 -1.96 -2.59 20.78
N SER A 49 -2.18 -1.31 20.42
CA SER A 49 -3.18 -0.91 19.44
C SER A 49 -2.55 -0.74 18.06
N ILE A 50 -3.01 -1.54 17.09
CA ILE A 50 -2.56 -1.43 15.69
C ILE A 50 -2.81 -0.02 15.10
N TRP A 51 -3.85 0.66 15.56
CA TRP A 51 -4.16 2.03 15.14
C TRP A 51 -3.14 3.03 15.68
N LYS A 52 -2.77 2.92 16.96
CA LYS A 52 -1.72 3.75 17.56
C LYS A 52 -0.38 3.51 16.84
N LYS A 53 -0.05 2.26 16.53
CA LYS A 53 1.15 1.91 15.75
C LYS A 53 1.14 2.53 14.35
N ARG A 54 0.01 2.53 13.64
CA ARG A 54 -0.12 3.17 12.31
C ARG A 54 0.02 4.68 12.38
N LYS A 55 -0.57 5.30 13.40
CA LYS A 55 -0.47 6.73 13.62
C LYS A 55 0.98 7.12 13.91
N LEU A 56 1.62 6.43 14.86
CA LEU A 56 3.04 6.63 15.18
C LEU A 56 3.94 6.44 13.94
N PHE A 57 3.72 5.37 13.18
CA PHE A 57 4.43 5.14 11.92
C PHE A 57 4.28 6.33 10.96
N SER A 58 3.05 6.83 10.80
CA SER A 58 2.78 7.96 9.91
C SER A 58 3.51 9.21 10.40
N GLU A 59 3.46 9.50 11.70
CA GLU A 59 4.17 10.64 12.32
C GLU A 59 5.70 10.54 12.15
N MET A 60 6.28 9.36 12.37
CA MET A 60 7.72 9.14 12.26
C MET A 60 8.27 9.29 10.83
N TYR A 61 7.47 8.93 9.83
CA TYR A 61 7.92 8.83 8.45
C TYR A 61 7.25 9.81 7.48
N GLN A 62 6.40 10.72 7.98
CA GLN A 62 5.71 11.72 7.15
C GLN A 62 6.72 12.57 6.35
N ASP A 63 7.74 13.14 6.99
CA ASP A 63 8.75 13.96 6.31
C ASP A 63 9.51 13.18 5.22
N LEU A 64 9.81 11.91 5.49
CA LEU A 64 10.44 11.03 4.49
C LEU A 64 9.49 10.80 3.32
N PHE A 65 8.23 10.50 3.61
CA PHE A 65 7.20 10.33 2.59
C PHE A 65 7.05 11.60 1.72
N GLU A 66 7.06 12.78 2.33
CA GLU A 66 7.01 14.06 1.61
C GLU A 66 8.21 14.26 0.68
N SER A 67 9.41 13.82 1.10
CA SER A 67 10.61 13.89 0.26
C SER A 67 10.53 13.03 -1.00
N ILE A 68 9.78 11.92 -0.95
CA ILE A 68 9.58 11.01 -2.09
C ILE A 68 8.22 11.21 -2.80
N TYR A 69 7.35 12.10 -2.29
CA TYR A 69 5.99 12.29 -2.79
C TYR A 69 5.94 12.54 -4.30
N LYS A 70 6.86 13.37 -4.80
CA LYS A 70 6.91 13.75 -6.23
C LYS A 70 7.15 12.54 -7.13
N GLU A 71 7.94 11.57 -6.69
CA GLU A 71 8.20 10.31 -7.41
C GLU A 71 6.96 9.39 -7.41
N LEU A 72 6.14 9.49 -6.37
CA LEU A 72 4.95 8.65 -6.19
C LEU A 72 3.65 9.29 -6.71
N LYS A 73 3.73 10.50 -7.28
CA LYS A 73 2.56 11.33 -7.61
C LYS A 73 1.61 10.65 -8.57
N ASN A 74 2.12 9.90 -9.54
CA ASN A 74 1.32 9.24 -10.56
C ASN A 74 0.44 8.16 -9.94
N GLU A 75 1.02 7.29 -9.11
CA GLU A 75 0.31 6.23 -8.43
C GLU A 75 -0.70 6.78 -7.42
N ILE A 76 -0.35 7.84 -6.68
CA ILE A 76 -1.26 8.53 -5.76
C ILE A 76 -2.47 9.09 -6.52
N THR A 77 -2.22 9.76 -7.65
CA THR A 77 -3.27 10.37 -8.48
C THR A 77 -4.21 9.31 -9.04
N ALA A 78 -3.67 8.18 -9.55
CA ALA A 78 -4.46 7.06 -10.05
C ALA A 78 -5.37 6.47 -8.96
N LEU A 79 -4.89 6.35 -7.72
CA LEU A 79 -5.74 5.92 -6.61
C LEU A 79 -6.85 6.93 -6.33
N ILE A 80 -6.53 8.21 -6.21
CA ILE A 80 -7.53 9.28 -5.98
C ILE A 80 -8.63 9.25 -7.05
N GLU A 81 -8.27 9.11 -8.32
CA GLU A 81 -9.23 9.03 -9.42
C GLU A 81 -10.16 7.82 -9.30
N GLU A 82 -9.66 6.65 -8.89
CA GLU A 82 -10.51 5.48 -8.65
C GLU A 82 -11.40 5.64 -7.41
N LEU A 83 -10.92 6.31 -6.36
CA LEU A 83 -11.71 6.58 -5.15
C LEU A 83 -12.78 7.66 -5.37
N LYS A 84 -12.57 8.61 -6.30
CA LYS A 84 -13.60 9.57 -6.73
C LYS A 84 -14.77 8.89 -7.45
N LYS A 85 -14.54 7.76 -8.11
CA LYS A 85 -15.59 6.98 -8.78
C LYS A 85 -16.41 6.18 -7.78
N GLU A 86 -15.75 5.51 -6.84
CA GLU A 86 -16.42 4.72 -5.80
C GLU A 86 -15.47 4.53 -4.60
N SER A 87 -16.01 4.72 -3.39
CA SER A 87 -15.25 4.58 -2.13
C SER A 87 -14.86 3.13 -1.82
N LEU A 88 -13.84 2.97 -0.97
CA LEU A 88 -13.34 1.66 -0.56
C LEU A 88 -13.92 1.22 0.79
N LYS A 89 -14.81 0.23 0.78
CA LYS A 89 -15.43 -0.37 1.97
C LYS A 89 -14.53 -1.43 2.62
N ASP A 90 -14.60 -1.59 3.95
CA ASP A 90 -13.88 -2.67 4.65
C ASP A 90 -14.64 -3.97 4.44
N MET A 91 -13.94 -4.98 3.92
CA MET A 91 -14.53 -6.29 3.62
C MET A 91 -14.16 -7.35 4.67
N THR A 92 -13.46 -6.97 5.76
CA THR A 92 -13.15 -7.92 6.84
C THR A 92 -14.43 -8.54 7.43
N PRO A 93 -14.40 -9.77 7.96
CA PRO A 93 -15.59 -10.48 8.46
C PRO A 93 -16.36 -9.79 9.60
N LYS A 94 -15.77 -8.79 10.25
CA LYS A 94 -16.42 -7.92 11.26
C LYS A 94 -16.30 -6.44 10.85
N PRO A 95 -16.87 -6.02 9.70
CA PRO A 95 -16.55 -4.74 9.08
C PRO A 95 -17.29 -3.56 9.73
N ARG A 96 -18.20 -3.84 10.67
CA ARG A 96 -19.38 -3.01 10.98
C ARG A 96 -19.11 -1.62 11.56
N THR A 97 -17.87 -1.23 11.82
CA THR A 97 -17.55 0.02 12.51
C THR A 97 -16.62 0.97 11.76
N ARG A 98 -16.07 0.58 10.59
CA ARG A 98 -15.10 1.42 9.87
C ARG A 98 -15.75 2.09 8.68
N GLU A 99 -15.65 3.41 8.63
CA GLU A 99 -16.12 4.20 7.50
C GLU A 99 -15.37 3.81 6.21
N PRO A 100 -16.03 3.93 5.05
CA PRO A 100 -15.37 3.83 3.75
C PRO A 100 -14.25 4.87 3.63
N ILE A 101 -13.19 4.52 2.91
CA ILE A 101 -12.15 5.50 2.58
C ILE A 101 -12.57 6.23 1.32
N GLU A 102 -12.54 7.56 1.38
CA GLU A 102 -12.86 8.47 0.30
C GLU A 102 -11.59 9.13 -0.29
N ALA A 103 -11.75 9.75 -1.45
CA ALA A 103 -10.68 10.51 -2.08
C ALA A 103 -10.28 11.72 -1.21
N ALA A 104 -8.99 11.96 -1.06
CA ALA A 104 -8.45 13.13 -0.37
C ALA A 104 -7.82 14.11 -1.37
N ASP A 105 -7.99 15.41 -1.16
CA ASP A 105 -7.36 16.44 -1.98
C ASP A 105 -5.85 16.56 -1.71
N ASN A 106 -5.45 16.38 -0.44
CA ASN A 106 -4.06 16.41 0.01
C ASN A 106 -3.75 15.11 0.78
N PRO A 107 -3.37 14.02 0.09
CA PRO A 107 -3.12 12.73 0.72
C PRO A 107 -1.81 12.76 1.53
N ASN A 108 -1.88 12.32 2.78
CA ASN A 108 -0.71 12.12 3.65
C ASN A 108 -0.39 10.61 3.78
N LEU A 109 0.69 10.28 4.50
CA LEU A 109 1.13 8.89 4.66
C LEU A 109 0.07 8.03 5.35
N GLU A 110 -0.65 8.60 6.32
CA GLU A 110 -1.74 7.91 7.00
C GLU A 110 -2.85 7.53 6.02
N TRP A 111 -3.34 8.48 5.21
CA TRP A 111 -4.38 8.21 4.22
C TRP A 111 -3.93 7.15 3.21
N ILE A 112 -2.70 7.25 2.69
CA ILE A 112 -2.16 6.30 1.72
C ILE A 112 -2.09 4.89 2.29
N THR A 113 -1.55 4.74 3.49
CA THR A 113 -1.49 3.42 4.14
C THR A 113 -2.90 2.89 4.39
N GLN A 114 -3.85 3.70 4.86
CA GLN A 114 -5.23 3.25 5.03
C GLN A 114 -5.86 2.76 3.71
N VAL A 115 -5.67 3.48 2.59
CA VAL A 115 -6.14 3.07 1.25
C VAL A 115 -5.56 1.70 0.89
N ILE A 116 -4.24 1.53 1.00
CA ILE A 116 -3.54 0.29 0.66
C ILE A 116 -4.08 -0.89 1.49
N TYR A 117 -4.28 -0.70 2.80
CA TYR A 117 -4.87 -1.73 3.65
C TYR A 117 -6.29 -2.08 3.25
N ARG A 118 -7.06 -1.09 2.79
CA ARG A 118 -8.43 -1.32 2.35
C ARG A 118 -8.46 -2.08 1.04
N VAL A 119 -7.56 -1.78 0.10
CA VAL A 119 -7.36 -2.57 -1.13
C VAL A 119 -6.99 -4.01 -0.78
N ARG A 120 -6.04 -4.24 0.13
CA ARG A 120 -5.68 -5.59 0.61
C ARG A 120 -6.88 -6.31 1.26
N SER A 121 -7.65 -5.65 2.13
CA SER A 121 -8.86 -6.22 2.75
C SER A 121 -9.87 -6.66 1.69
N ASN A 122 -10.09 -5.82 0.66
CA ASN A 122 -10.97 -6.15 -0.46
C ASN A 122 -10.47 -7.34 -1.29
N LEU A 123 -9.15 -7.45 -1.48
CA LEU A 123 -8.53 -8.57 -2.18
C LEU A 123 -8.68 -9.89 -1.42
N VAL A 124 -8.43 -9.89 -0.11
CA VAL A 124 -8.39 -11.11 0.72
C VAL A 124 -9.80 -11.56 1.15
N HIS A 125 -10.69 -10.63 1.47
CA HIS A 125 -11.99 -10.93 2.07
C HIS A 125 -13.18 -10.54 1.20
N GLY A 126 -12.99 -9.66 0.21
CA GLY A 126 -14.10 -9.11 -0.57
C GLY A 126 -14.58 -9.99 -1.72
N ASN A 127 -13.95 -11.16 -1.96
CA ASN A 127 -14.18 -11.99 -3.15
C ASN A 127 -14.15 -11.19 -4.47
N LYS A 128 -13.43 -10.05 -4.50
CA LYS A 128 -13.38 -9.18 -5.67
C LYS A 128 -12.48 -9.81 -6.73
N SER A 129 -12.99 -9.88 -7.96
CA SER A 129 -12.20 -10.35 -9.09
C SER A 129 -11.01 -9.42 -9.35
N VAL A 130 -9.80 -9.98 -9.30
CA VAL A 130 -8.54 -9.31 -9.68
C VAL A 130 -8.51 -8.88 -11.15
N ASN A 131 -9.44 -9.35 -11.97
CA ASN A 131 -9.42 -9.13 -13.42
C ASN A 131 -10.08 -7.81 -13.86
N SER A 132 -10.85 -7.13 -13.01
CA SER A 132 -11.51 -5.88 -13.37
C SER A 132 -10.51 -4.73 -13.52
N SER A 133 -10.76 -3.80 -14.45
CA SER A 133 -9.86 -2.67 -14.72
C SER A 133 -9.57 -1.85 -13.46
N ARG A 134 -10.62 -1.50 -12.71
CA ARG A 134 -10.50 -0.77 -11.44
C ARG A 134 -9.67 -1.52 -10.40
N ASN A 135 -9.89 -2.83 -10.22
CA ASN A 135 -9.13 -3.59 -9.23
C ASN A 135 -7.66 -3.72 -9.63
N LYS A 136 -7.35 -3.87 -10.92
CA LYS A 136 -5.96 -3.84 -11.41
C LYS A 136 -5.28 -2.52 -11.08
N THR A 137 -5.94 -1.39 -11.35
CA THR A 137 -5.43 -0.05 -11.00
C THR A 137 -5.19 0.08 -9.50
N LEU A 138 -6.19 -0.26 -8.68
CA LEU A 138 -6.07 -0.17 -7.22
C LEU A 138 -4.94 -1.03 -6.67
N ILE A 139 -4.82 -2.28 -7.13
CA ILE A 139 -3.81 -3.23 -6.66
C ILE A 139 -2.41 -2.81 -7.10
N SER A 140 -2.21 -2.53 -8.39
CA SER A 140 -0.89 -2.23 -8.95
C SER A 140 -0.30 -0.96 -8.31
N ASN A 141 -1.10 0.11 -8.21
CA ASN A 141 -0.65 1.35 -7.58
C ASN A 141 -0.43 1.19 -6.07
N SER A 142 -1.29 0.44 -5.36
CA SER A 142 -1.12 0.17 -3.93
C SER A 142 0.15 -0.64 -3.64
N PHE A 143 0.44 -1.65 -4.47
CA PHE A 143 1.65 -2.46 -4.35
C PHE A 143 2.90 -1.58 -4.53
N TYR A 144 2.97 -0.81 -5.61
CA TYR A 144 4.13 0.01 -5.91
C TYR A 144 4.35 1.09 -4.85
N LEU A 145 3.29 1.75 -4.38
CA LEU A 145 3.36 2.75 -3.32
C LEU A 145 3.92 2.15 -2.03
N LEU A 146 3.33 1.06 -1.54
CA LEU A 146 3.79 0.46 -0.29
C LEU A 146 5.23 -0.04 -0.40
N TYR A 147 5.59 -0.65 -1.54
CA TYR A 147 6.96 -1.08 -1.79
C TYR A 147 7.94 0.08 -1.72
N LYS A 148 7.66 1.20 -2.41
CA LYS A 148 8.57 2.35 -2.44
C LYS A 148 8.69 3.04 -1.09
N ILE A 149 7.57 3.19 -0.38
CA ILE A 149 7.56 3.73 0.97
C ILE A 149 8.40 2.84 1.90
N MET A 150 8.20 1.52 1.86
CA MET A 150 8.97 0.58 2.68
C MET A 150 10.45 0.55 2.31
N ASP A 151 10.82 0.55 1.03
CA ASP A 151 12.24 0.59 0.61
C ASP A 151 12.93 1.86 1.13
N ALA A 152 12.28 3.02 1.02
CA ALA A 152 12.82 4.28 1.53
C ALA A 152 13.03 4.24 3.06
N ILE A 153 12.05 3.70 3.80
CA ILE A 153 12.11 3.57 5.26
C ILE A 153 13.21 2.59 5.69
N LEU A 154 13.25 1.40 5.10
CA LEU A 154 14.23 0.38 5.45
C LEU A 154 15.67 0.85 5.15
N ARG A 155 15.87 1.68 4.11
CA ARG A 155 17.15 2.34 3.84
C ARG A 155 17.48 3.41 4.88
N LYS A 156 16.51 4.27 5.24
CA LYS A 156 16.67 5.29 6.29
C LYS A 156 17.06 4.67 7.63
N GLU A 157 16.43 3.55 7.98
CA GLU A 157 16.70 2.76 9.20
C GLU A 157 17.94 1.85 9.10
N LYS A 158 18.63 1.85 7.94
CA LYS A 158 19.82 1.03 7.68
C LYS A 158 19.59 -0.48 7.86
N ILE A 159 18.36 -0.95 7.67
CA ILE A 159 18.01 -2.37 7.66
C ILE A 159 18.45 -3.01 6.34
N ILE A 160 18.39 -2.25 5.25
CA ILE A 160 18.86 -2.66 3.91
C ILE A 160 19.81 -1.59 3.34
N THR A 161 20.69 -2.02 2.43
CA THR A 161 21.71 -1.19 1.78
C THR A 161 21.37 -0.81 0.34
#